data_AF-A0A8H3C2W5-F1
#
_entry.id   AF-A0A8H3C2W5-F1
#
_cell.length_a   1.000
_cell.length_b   1.000
_cell.length_c   1.000
_cell.angle_alpha   90.00
_cell.angle_beta   90.00
_cell.angle_gamma   90.00
#
_symmetry.space_group_name_H-M   'P 1'
#
loop_
_entity.id
_entity.type
_entity.pdbx_description
1 polymer ?
#
loop_
_entity_poly.entity_id
_entity_poly.type
_entity_poly.pdbx_seq_one_letter_code
_entity_poly.pdbx_strand_id
1 'polypeptide(L)'
;MQPYPSSSVSMPRLVQYIFLLGALAHYGAAAPWNRHVRQTTHYVRSVGPKRTQFQSYHPEPIFETYGVEGVDHSFTKRGVSNTAQDAAKAFLEQKLGLRPEALIRKSGHSLNGTSHEYFTQLANGIPIGNAVANVALRGNSVVSFGASFVTPKSIASAAPKLTQSDAIAIAEFNTGGGYNNWPVQIEYFAEDSDHVVLVYKIQVQNMDEGEWYRVAIDAESGRVVDMVSFVSDASYRVIPIIWQDPTDGFTTVTDPSDPLASPNGWHQNGPTDTSSTSGNNAIAYKLDPGRGITLQSSRINNYIYGFNSGSPVDDIKNASTVNAFYLGNMMHDLLYHYGFTEAAYNFQKDNYGRGGRDNDPVFISVQDSSRVNNANFVTLPDGQPGQMNMYMWTQTTPPRDGALENDIVVHEYTHGLTNRLTGGGTAECLQSVEAQGLGEGWSDAVADWTEQSSEEDAAENFTMGTYVNIRSIRDYPYSTNMIANPLTYGSLRSRIEVHEAGEVWAVMWHEIFALLVEKYGFSANKRDSLNGAGNIVSLHLLVDGLQLQPCNPTVIAARDAVIQADANRYNGANRCLLWTAFAKRGLGSKATTAKFDDFTMPEDC
;
A
#
# COMPACT_ATOMS: atom_id res chain seq x y z
N MET A 1 3.69 79.46 4.29
CA MET A 1 3.81 78.78 5.59
C MET A 1 3.94 77.29 5.29
N GLN A 2 5.19 76.81 5.18
CA GLN A 2 5.82 75.86 6.13
C GLN A 2 5.06 74.52 6.27
N PRO A 3 5.65 73.40 5.81
CA PRO A 3 5.26 72.05 6.18
C PRO A 3 6.07 71.56 7.40
N TYR A 4 5.48 70.71 8.23
CA TYR A 4 6.14 69.97 9.32
C TYR A 4 5.39 68.64 9.54
N PRO A 5 6.03 67.58 10.07
CA PRO A 5 6.80 66.64 9.25
C PRO A 5 6.33 65.18 9.40
N SER A 6 6.85 64.34 8.50
CA SER A 6 6.89 62.88 8.59
C SER A 6 7.67 62.40 9.82
N SER A 7 7.06 61.53 10.64
CA SER A 7 7.76 60.67 11.58
C SER A 7 7.73 59.22 11.08
N SER A 8 8.82 58.82 10.44
CA SER A 8 9.17 57.41 10.20
C SER A 8 9.46 56.73 11.54
N VAL A 9 8.63 55.75 11.93
CA VAL A 9 9.01 54.80 12.97
C VAL A 9 9.94 53.78 12.33
N SER A 10 11.21 53.83 12.75
CA SER A 10 12.24 52.86 12.40
C SER A 10 11.88 51.49 12.97
N MET A 11 11.62 50.52 12.10
CA MET A 11 11.71 49.11 12.45
C MET A 11 13.16 48.78 12.84
N PRO A 12 13.42 48.12 13.99
CA PRO A 12 14.76 47.69 14.34
C PRO A 12 15.28 46.66 13.33
N ARG A 13 16.51 46.89 12.86
CA ARG A 13 17.28 46.11 11.87
C ARG A 13 17.68 44.70 12.35
N LEU A 14 16.77 43.94 12.94
CA LEU A 14 17.08 42.58 13.44
C LEU A 14 16.39 41.45 12.66
N VAL A 15 15.44 41.75 11.77
CA VAL A 15 14.63 40.72 11.07
C VAL A 15 15.24 40.29 9.72
N GLN A 16 16.29 40.96 9.24
CA GLN A 16 16.90 40.69 7.93
C GLN A 16 18.06 39.68 7.93
N TYR A 17 18.50 39.17 9.09
CA TYR A 17 19.67 38.28 9.18
C TYR A 17 19.36 36.79 9.45
N ILE A 18 18.10 36.39 9.56
CA ILE A 18 17.73 34.95 9.72
C ILE A 18 17.47 34.25 8.37
N PHE A 19 17.38 34.99 7.25
CA PHE A 19 17.01 34.43 5.94
C PHE A 19 18.16 33.94 5.04
N LEU A 20 19.35 33.69 5.57
CA LEU A 20 20.50 33.26 4.77
C LEU A 20 21.37 32.24 5.51
N LEU A 21 20.81 31.06 5.79
CA LEU A 21 21.58 29.84 6.08
C LEU A 21 20.74 28.57 5.81
N GLY A 22 19.93 28.61 4.75
CA GLY A 22 19.23 27.45 4.18
C GLY A 22 19.86 27.00 2.87
N ALA A 23 21.18 26.81 2.85
CA ALA A 23 21.88 26.26 1.69
C ALA A 23 23.04 25.37 2.14
N LEU A 24 22.85 24.07 1.92
CA LEU A 24 23.88 23.03 1.70
C LEU A 24 25.05 22.98 2.70
N ALA A 25 24.84 22.21 3.77
CA ALA A 25 25.91 21.47 4.43
C ALA A 25 25.49 20.00 4.57
N HIS A 26 25.51 19.25 3.46
CA HIS A 26 25.74 17.81 3.53
C HIS A 26 27.22 17.63 3.86
N TYR A 27 27.56 17.23 5.08
CA TYR A 27 28.63 16.27 5.40
C TYR A 27 28.72 16.07 6.92
N GLY A 28 28.54 14.83 7.37
CA GLY A 28 28.69 14.45 8.78
C GLY A 28 28.30 13.00 9.08
N ALA A 29 28.94 12.05 8.40
CA ALA A 29 29.06 10.61 8.68
C ALA A 29 28.10 9.96 9.71
N ALA A 30 27.04 9.29 9.22
CA ALA A 30 26.51 8.12 9.90
C ALA A 30 27.14 6.88 9.25
N ALA A 31 27.85 6.08 10.05
CA ALA A 31 28.35 4.78 9.61
C ALA A 31 27.20 3.94 9.01
N PRO A 32 27.45 3.10 7.99
CA PRO A 32 26.41 2.23 7.44
C PRO A 32 26.02 1.19 8.50
N TRP A 33 24.85 1.37 9.12
CA TRP A 33 24.29 0.43 10.07
C TRP A 33 23.84 -0.86 9.38
N ASN A 34 23.88 -1.98 10.10
CA ASN A 34 23.49 -3.30 9.61
C ASN A 34 22.01 -3.30 9.14
N ARG A 35 21.75 -3.77 7.90
CA ARG A 35 20.45 -3.71 7.22
C ARG A 35 19.28 -4.33 8.00
N HIS A 36 19.54 -5.24 8.93
CA HIS A 36 18.49 -5.94 9.69
C HIS A 36 17.93 -5.13 10.87
N VAL A 37 18.68 -4.14 11.39
CA VAL A 37 18.26 -3.30 12.53
C VAL A 37 17.28 -2.19 12.10
N ARG A 38 17.26 -1.87 10.80
CA ARG A 38 16.48 -0.77 10.22
C ARG A 38 14.96 -0.98 10.27
N GLN A 39 14.46 -2.21 10.40
CA GLN A 39 13.02 -2.50 10.35
C GLN A 39 12.33 -2.49 11.72
N THR A 40 13.07 -2.62 12.83
CA THR A 40 12.50 -2.73 14.19
C THR A 40 12.59 -1.46 15.01
N THR A 41 13.59 -0.61 14.77
CA THR A 41 13.89 0.55 15.65
C THR A 41 13.89 1.90 14.94
N HIS A 42 13.86 1.93 13.61
CA HIS A 42 13.91 3.16 12.84
C HIS A 42 12.80 3.20 11.80
N TYR A 43 12.17 4.37 11.63
CA TYR A 43 11.13 4.55 10.63
C TYR A 43 11.30 5.90 9.94
N VAL A 44 11.38 5.90 8.60
CA VAL A 44 11.37 7.13 7.80
C VAL A 44 9.94 7.33 7.30
N ARG A 45 9.31 8.44 7.69
CA ARG A 45 7.98 8.82 7.20
C ARG A 45 7.96 10.21 6.63
N SER A 46 7.07 10.41 5.66
CA SER A 46 6.66 11.74 5.22
C SER A 46 5.40 12.10 5.99
N VAL A 47 5.36 13.25 6.64
CA VAL A 47 4.18 13.66 7.43
C VAL A 47 3.70 15.03 7.01
N GLY A 48 2.37 15.14 6.94
CA GLY A 48 1.63 16.36 6.63
C GLY A 48 1.71 16.84 5.18
N PRO A 49 1.11 18.00 4.88
CA PRO A 49 0.86 18.47 3.51
C PRO A 49 2.16 18.79 2.76
N LYS A 50 3.20 19.15 3.50
CA LYS A 50 4.55 19.42 2.97
C LYS A 50 5.38 18.15 2.79
N ARG A 51 4.87 16.98 3.19
CA ARG A 51 5.54 15.68 3.12
C ARG A 51 6.96 15.70 3.68
N THR A 52 7.13 16.38 4.81
CA THR A 52 8.43 16.53 5.46
C THR A 52 8.94 15.15 5.87
N GLN A 53 10.08 14.73 5.31
CA GLN A 53 10.71 13.46 5.65
C GLN A 53 11.54 13.58 6.93
N PHE A 54 11.35 12.65 7.85
CA PHE A 54 12.21 12.49 9.02
C PHE A 54 12.29 11.03 9.43
N GLN A 55 13.37 10.70 10.13
CA GLN A 55 13.64 9.38 10.66
C GLN A 55 13.43 9.40 12.18
N SER A 56 12.45 8.65 12.69
CA SER A 56 12.25 8.48 14.13
C SER A 56 12.95 7.23 14.65
N TYR A 57 13.46 7.30 15.88
CA TYR A 57 13.99 6.16 16.62
C TYR A 57 13.01 5.69 17.70
N HIS A 58 12.78 4.38 17.70
CA HIS A 58 11.96 3.66 18.66
C HIS A 58 12.87 2.63 19.33
N PRO A 59 13.23 2.81 20.62
CA PRO A 59 14.08 1.86 21.31
C PRO A 59 13.50 0.45 21.26
N GLU A 60 14.36 -0.55 21.08
CA GLU A 60 13.96 -1.94 20.96
C GLU A 60 13.19 -2.37 22.24
N PRO A 61 11.94 -2.85 22.10
CA PRO A 61 11.14 -3.21 23.26
C PRO A 61 11.49 -4.62 23.76
N ILE A 62 11.57 -4.77 25.07
CA ILE A 62 11.58 -6.06 25.77
C ILE A 62 10.16 -6.29 26.27
N PHE A 63 9.57 -7.45 25.96
CA PHE A 63 8.28 -7.86 26.52
C PHE A 63 8.37 -9.29 27.03
N GLU A 64 7.95 -9.50 28.28
CA GLU A 64 7.90 -10.82 28.90
C GLU A 64 6.57 -11.06 29.59
N THR A 65 6.14 -12.32 29.61
CA THR A 65 4.92 -12.78 30.31
C THR A 65 5.27 -13.92 31.25
N TYR A 66 4.50 -14.03 32.34
CA TYR A 66 4.77 -14.95 33.45
C TYR A 66 3.56 -15.84 33.79
N GLY A 67 2.67 -16.03 32.82
CA GLY A 67 1.46 -16.82 32.99
C GLY A 67 0.52 -16.27 34.08
N VAL A 68 -0.32 -17.15 34.60
CA VAL A 68 -1.39 -16.79 35.56
C VAL A 68 -0.87 -16.59 36.98
N GLU A 69 0.18 -17.33 37.35
CA GLU A 69 0.76 -17.31 38.69
C GLU A 69 1.68 -16.08 38.91
N GLY A 70 2.24 -15.56 37.82
CA GLY A 70 3.16 -14.42 37.85
C GLY A 70 4.50 -14.73 38.52
N VAL A 71 5.33 -13.70 38.66
CA VAL A 71 6.62 -13.77 39.36
C VAL A 71 6.70 -12.76 40.50
N ASP A 72 7.49 -13.12 41.51
CA ASP A 72 7.76 -12.29 42.69
C ASP A 72 8.72 -11.14 42.39
N HIS A 73 8.50 -10.01 43.07
CA HIS A 73 9.43 -8.89 43.16
C HIS A 73 10.12 -8.83 44.53
N SER A 74 11.08 -7.91 44.67
CA SER A 74 11.95 -7.85 45.85
C SER A 74 11.23 -7.57 47.18
N PHE A 75 10.01 -6.99 47.16
CA PHE A 75 9.19 -6.80 48.37
C PHE A 75 8.42 -8.06 48.78
N THR A 76 7.91 -8.85 47.81
CA THR A 76 7.27 -10.16 48.09
C THR A 76 8.26 -11.10 48.77
N LYS A 77 9.52 -11.11 48.31
CA LYS A 77 10.61 -11.91 48.91
C LYS A 77 10.99 -11.47 50.33
N ARG A 78 10.63 -10.25 50.74
CA ARG A 78 10.92 -9.68 52.06
C ARG A 78 9.70 -9.64 52.99
N GLY A 79 8.53 -10.11 52.53
CA GLY A 79 7.29 -10.11 53.31
C GLY A 79 6.76 -8.71 53.66
N VAL A 80 7.14 -7.69 52.89
CA VAL A 80 6.76 -6.28 53.14
C VAL A 80 5.47 -5.97 52.40
N SER A 81 4.48 -5.37 53.07
CA SER A 81 3.28 -4.85 52.42
C SER A 81 3.64 -3.67 51.52
N ASN A 82 3.16 -3.68 50.27
CA ASN A 82 3.54 -2.71 49.26
C ASN A 82 2.36 -2.42 48.32
N THR A 83 2.37 -1.26 47.68
CA THR A 83 1.37 -0.93 46.65
C THR A 83 1.74 -1.60 45.31
N ALA A 84 0.80 -1.64 44.36
CA ALA A 84 1.07 -2.11 43.00
C ALA A 84 2.16 -1.27 42.31
N GLN A 85 2.17 0.05 42.55
CA GLN A 85 3.22 0.95 42.12
C GLN A 85 4.59 0.52 42.66
N ASP A 86 4.69 0.25 43.97
CA ASP A 86 5.96 -0.12 44.61
C ASP A 86 6.44 -1.49 44.13
N ALA A 87 5.51 -2.44 43.92
CA ALA A 87 5.78 -3.75 43.33
C ALA A 87 6.38 -3.60 41.92
N ALA A 88 5.70 -2.84 41.06
CA ALA A 88 6.08 -2.62 39.68
C ALA A 88 7.45 -1.94 39.58
N LYS A 89 7.67 -0.89 40.39
CA LYS A 89 8.94 -0.18 40.43
C LYS A 89 10.08 -1.10 40.85
N ALA A 90 9.91 -1.84 41.95
CA ALA A 90 10.93 -2.77 42.45
C ALA A 90 11.22 -3.91 41.47
N PHE A 91 10.20 -4.38 40.74
CA PHE A 91 10.38 -5.36 39.68
C PHE A 91 11.24 -4.79 38.55
N LEU A 92 10.93 -3.59 38.04
CA LEU A 92 11.70 -2.96 36.96
C LEU A 92 13.15 -2.68 37.38
N GLU A 93 13.37 -2.17 38.59
CA GLU A 93 14.70 -1.95 39.16
C GLU A 93 15.55 -3.23 39.14
N GLN A 94 14.97 -4.33 39.62
CA GLN A 94 15.65 -5.62 39.64
C GLN A 94 15.86 -6.20 38.25
N LYS A 95 14.81 -6.18 37.41
CA LYS A 95 14.80 -6.84 36.10
C LYS A 95 15.73 -6.16 35.11
N LEU A 96 15.81 -4.83 35.16
CA LEU A 96 16.55 -4.00 34.21
C LEU A 96 17.83 -3.40 34.81
N GLY A 97 18.17 -3.76 36.06
CA GLY A 97 19.38 -3.29 36.72
C GLY A 97 19.42 -1.77 36.95
N LEU A 98 18.27 -1.15 37.21
CA LEU A 98 18.11 0.29 37.29
C LEU A 98 18.30 0.80 38.71
N ARG A 99 18.80 2.04 38.82
CA ARG A 99 18.82 2.76 40.10
C ARG A 99 17.44 3.35 40.43
N PRO A 100 17.07 3.52 41.72
CA PRO A 100 15.74 4.02 42.09
C PRO A 100 15.37 5.40 41.52
N GLU A 101 16.37 6.24 41.27
CA GLU A 101 16.25 7.56 40.67
C GLU A 101 16.13 7.56 39.14
N ALA A 102 16.35 6.42 38.49
CA ALA A 102 16.29 6.29 37.03
C ALA A 102 14.86 6.11 36.48
N LEU A 103 13.85 6.07 37.36
CA LEU A 103 12.47 5.79 37.01
C LEU A 103 11.51 6.75 37.69
N ILE A 104 10.59 7.29 36.89
CA ILE A 104 9.41 8.01 37.39
C ILE A 104 8.14 7.27 37.00
N ARG A 105 7.19 7.20 37.92
CA ARG A 105 5.85 6.70 37.61
C ARG A 105 5.10 7.74 36.80
N LYS A 106 4.54 7.31 35.67
CA LYS A 106 3.66 8.14 34.83
C LYS A 106 2.20 8.04 35.27
N SER A 107 1.70 6.82 35.42
CA SER A 107 0.31 6.56 35.81
C SER A 107 0.12 5.09 36.22
N GLY A 108 -1.06 4.76 36.70
CA GLY A 108 -1.48 3.38 36.86
C GLY A 108 -2.97 3.27 37.18
N HIS A 109 -3.54 2.10 36.95
CA HIS A 109 -4.95 1.81 37.22
C HIS A 109 -5.15 0.32 37.48
N SER A 110 -6.27 -0.03 38.12
CA SER A 110 -6.64 -1.42 38.38
C SER A 110 -8.02 -1.72 37.82
N LEU A 111 -8.16 -2.85 37.13
CA LEU A 111 -9.42 -3.34 36.59
C LEU A 111 -9.46 -4.87 36.71
N ASN A 112 -10.60 -5.42 37.14
CA ASN A 112 -10.85 -6.87 37.21
C ASN A 112 -9.76 -7.68 37.95
N GLY A 113 -9.17 -7.11 39.01
CA GLY A 113 -8.15 -7.78 39.84
C GLY A 113 -6.73 -7.72 39.26
N THR A 114 -6.51 -6.98 38.18
CA THR A 114 -5.20 -6.69 37.59
C THR A 114 -4.88 -5.20 37.72
N SER A 115 -3.68 -4.89 38.16
CA SER A 115 -3.13 -3.53 38.23
C SER A 115 -2.13 -3.31 37.10
N HIS A 116 -2.22 -2.18 36.42
CA HIS A 116 -1.30 -1.76 35.37
C HIS A 116 -0.58 -0.51 35.81
N GLU A 117 0.75 -0.55 35.81
CA GLU A 117 1.61 0.55 36.24
C GLU A 117 2.55 0.95 35.11
N TYR A 118 2.67 2.26 34.86
CA TYR A 118 3.42 2.83 33.76
C TYR A 118 4.55 3.71 34.27
N PHE A 119 5.75 3.54 33.72
CA PHE A 119 6.97 4.25 34.10
C PHE A 119 7.67 4.85 32.90
N THR A 120 8.50 5.85 33.17
CA THR A 120 9.37 6.49 32.18
C THR A 120 10.78 6.55 32.74
N GLN A 121 11.77 6.29 31.89
CA GLN A 121 13.18 6.41 32.26
C GLN A 121 13.55 7.88 32.47
N LEU A 122 14.34 8.15 33.50
CA LEU A 122 14.91 9.47 33.76
C LEU A 122 16.39 9.51 33.37
N ALA A 123 16.80 10.61 32.74
CA ALA A 123 18.19 11.01 32.58
C ALA A 123 18.36 12.39 33.20
N ASN A 124 19.33 12.55 34.13
CA ASN A 124 19.56 13.82 34.83
C ASN A 124 18.29 14.45 35.46
N GLY A 125 17.36 13.61 35.93
CA GLY A 125 16.08 14.04 36.51
C GLY A 125 15.00 14.46 35.50
N ILE A 126 15.27 14.36 34.19
CA ILE A 126 14.32 14.68 33.11
C ILE A 126 13.88 13.37 32.43
N PRO A 127 12.58 13.19 32.12
CA PRO A 127 12.08 12.02 31.41
C PRO A 127 12.68 11.87 30.01
N ILE A 128 12.96 10.64 29.59
CA ILE A 128 13.26 10.29 28.20
C ILE A 128 11.94 9.82 27.55
N GLY A 129 11.37 10.63 26.66
CA GLY A 129 9.98 10.50 26.21
C GLY A 129 9.65 9.23 25.43
N ASN A 130 10.62 8.61 24.76
CA ASN A 130 10.48 7.35 24.04
C ASN A 130 11.03 6.12 24.81
N ALA A 131 11.44 6.29 26.06
CA ALA A 131 11.91 5.21 26.94
C ALA A 131 10.93 4.95 28.09
N VAL A 132 9.97 4.06 27.84
CA VAL A 132 8.84 3.79 28.74
C VAL A 132 8.79 2.33 29.17
N ALA A 133 8.08 2.06 30.26
CA ALA A 133 7.79 0.70 30.70
C ALA A 133 6.35 0.58 31.22
N ASN A 134 5.81 -0.64 31.11
CA ASN A 134 4.54 -1.02 31.67
C ASN A 134 4.70 -2.34 32.43
N VAL A 135 4.03 -2.46 33.58
CA VAL A 135 4.00 -3.68 34.38
C VAL A 135 2.56 -4.02 34.70
N ALA A 136 2.15 -5.25 34.42
CA ALA A 136 0.85 -5.77 34.83
C ALA A 136 1.03 -6.70 36.03
N LEU A 137 0.20 -6.51 37.06
CA LEU A 137 0.22 -7.27 38.29
C LEU A 137 -1.15 -7.89 38.56
N ARG A 138 -1.18 -9.15 38.99
CA ARG A 138 -2.38 -9.78 39.53
C ARG A 138 -2.16 -10.03 41.01
N GLY A 139 -2.92 -9.34 41.87
CA GLY A 139 -2.57 -9.27 43.29
C GLY A 139 -1.19 -8.59 43.47
N ASN A 140 -0.23 -9.30 44.06
CA ASN A 140 1.15 -8.83 44.25
C ASN A 140 2.16 -9.48 43.28
N SER A 141 1.70 -10.29 42.33
CA SER A 141 2.57 -10.99 41.38
C SER A 141 2.61 -10.27 40.04
N VAL A 142 3.79 -10.12 39.45
CA VAL A 142 3.94 -9.53 38.11
C VAL A 142 3.60 -10.60 37.07
N VAL A 143 2.61 -10.34 36.23
CA VAL A 143 2.15 -11.29 35.19
C VAL A 143 2.68 -10.95 33.81
N SER A 144 3.04 -9.69 33.56
CA SER A 144 3.81 -9.28 32.39
C SER A 144 4.53 -7.96 32.62
N PHE A 145 5.58 -7.72 31.85
CA PHE A 145 6.15 -6.38 31.71
C PHE A 145 6.61 -6.11 30.29
N GLY A 146 6.58 -4.84 29.91
CA GLY A 146 7.21 -4.29 28.73
C GLY A 146 8.13 -3.14 29.10
N ALA A 147 9.27 -2.99 28.42
CA ALA A 147 10.16 -1.85 28.59
C ALA A 147 10.93 -1.53 27.30
N SER A 148 11.08 -0.25 26.99
CA SER A 148 11.84 0.27 25.84
C SER A 148 12.96 1.22 26.30
N PHE A 149 13.67 0.86 27.38
CA PHE A 149 14.69 1.73 27.96
C PHE A 149 16.00 1.70 27.18
N VAL A 150 16.74 2.81 27.24
CA VAL A 150 18.02 3.01 26.56
C VAL A 150 19.16 3.07 27.56
N THR A 151 20.37 2.72 27.12
CA THR A 151 21.61 2.85 27.91
C THR A 151 22.55 3.84 27.22
N PRO A 152 22.22 5.15 27.25
CA PRO A 152 22.94 6.14 26.48
C PRO A 152 24.38 6.25 26.92
N LYS A 153 25.29 6.31 25.95
CA LYS A 153 26.70 6.67 26.13
C LYS A 153 26.90 8.17 26.22
N SER A 154 25.97 8.96 25.65
CA SER A 154 25.97 10.41 25.77
C SER A 154 24.55 10.96 26.00
N ILE A 155 24.45 11.93 26.89
CA ILE A 155 23.21 12.65 27.21
C ILE A 155 23.50 14.14 27.00
N ALA A 156 22.68 14.81 26.20
CA ALA A 156 22.80 16.25 25.95
C ALA A 156 22.63 17.08 27.24
N SER A 157 23.04 18.35 27.19
CA SER A 157 22.83 19.30 28.28
C SER A 157 21.33 19.44 28.61
N ALA A 158 20.99 19.53 29.89
CA ALA A 158 19.63 19.82 30.36
C ALA A 158 19.21 21.29 30.13
N ALA A 159 20.15 22.16 29.74
CA ALA A 159 19.88 23.56 29.43
C ALA A 159 19.70 23.74 27.91
N PRO A 160 18.50 24.15 27.44
CA PRO A 160 18.25 24.38 26.03
C PRO A 160 19.05 25.59 25.52
N LYS A 161 19.57 25.51 24.27
CA LYS A 161 20.22 26.64 23.58
C LYS A 161 19.29 27.36 22.62
N LEU A 162 18.29 26.64 22.09
CA LEU A 162 17.21 27.16 21.27
C LEU A 162 16.12 27.76 22.16
N THR A 163 15.50 28.87 21.75
CA THR A 163 14.35 29.41 22.50
C THR A 163 13.09 28.60 22.21
N GLN A 164 12.15 28.56 23.15
CA GLN A 164 10.85 27.92 22.95
C GLN A 164 10.09 28.53 21.76
N SER A 165 10.18 29.85 21.55
CA SER A 165 9.53 30.52 20.41
C SER A 165 10.12 30.08 19.07
N ASP A 166 11.44 29.90 18.99
CA ASP A 166 12.09 29.42 17.76
C ASP A 166 11.70 27.96 17.49
N ALA A 167 11.65 27.12 18.53
CA ALA A 167 11.20 25.74 18.41
C ALA A 167 9.75 25.65 17.92
N ILE A 168 8.85 26.53 18.41
CA ILE A 168 7.47 26.63 17.94
C ILE A 168 7.43 27.02 16.46
N ALA A 169 8.16 28.05 16.06
CA ALA A 169 8.20 28.49 14.66
C ALA A 169 8.70 27.38 13.72
N ILE A 170 9.68 26.58 14.18
CA ILE A 170 10.17 25.41 13.43
C ILE A 170 9.07 24.33 13.33
N ALA A 171 8.34 24.05 14.42
CA ALA A 171 7.25 23.07 14.40
C ALA A 171 6.11 23.51 13.45
N GLU A 172 5.72 24.78 13.48
CA GLU A 172 4.72 25.35 12.58
C GLU A 172 5.19 25.31 11.12
N PHE A 173 6.45 25.67 10.86
CA PHE A 173 7.02 25.64 9.51
C PHE A 173 6.99 24.24 8.90
N ASN A 174 7.40 23.21 9.66
CA ASN A 174 7.52 21.84 9.18
C ASN A 174 6.18 21.11 9.01
N THR A 175 5.13 21.55 9.70
CA THR A 175 3.80 20.91 9.68
C THR A 175 2.75 21.69 8.90
N GLY A 176 2.91 23.01 8.75
CA GLY A 176 1.85 23.89 8.25
C GLY A 176 0.75 24.20 9.27
N GLY A 177 0.73 23.52 10.43
CA GLY A 177 -0.20 23.78 11.52
C GLY A 177 0.24 24.92 12.44
N GLY A 178 -0.70 25.54 13.15
CA GLY A 178 -0.41 26.56 14.16
C GLY A 178 -0.24 25.97 15.55
N TYR A 179 0.62 26.55 16.38
CA TYR A 179 0.72 26.19 17.79
C TYR A 179 -0.62 26.40 18.49
N ASN A 180 -1.13 25.33 19.10
CA ASN A 180 -2.50 25.29 19.62
C ASN A 180 -2.60 25.64 21.11
N ASN A 181 -1.58 26.29 21.67
CA ASN A 181 -1.45 26.66 23.07
C ASN A 181 -1.41 25.48 24.06
N TRP A 182 -1.23 24.25 23.58
CA TRP A 182 -0.95 23.13 24.47
C TRP A 182 0.45 23.28 25.09
N PRO A 183 0.64 23.03 26.40
CA PRO A 183 1.91 23.28 27.07
C PRO A 183 3.09 22.59 26.37
N VAL A 184 4.10 23.39 25.98
CA VAL A 184 5.37 22.85 25.48
C VAL A 184 6.06 22.11 26.61
N GLN A 185 6.41 20.85 26.35
CA GLN A 185 7.14 20.02 27.30
C GLN A 185 8.62 20.03 26.93
N ILE A 186 9.47 20.01 27.96
CA ILE A 186 10.91 19.78 27.79
C ILE A 186 11.22 18.40 28.35
N GLU A 187 11.79 17.55 27.50
CA GLU A 187 12.15 16.18 27.85
C GLU A 187 13.38 15.76 27.06
N TYR A 188 13.97 14.64 27.43
CA TYR A 188 14.97 13.98 26.61
C TYR A 188 14.30 13.06 25.57
N PHE A 189 14.98 12.83 24.46
CA PHE A 189 14.57 11.90 23.41
C PHE A 189 15.77 11.08 22.98
N ALA A 190 15.64 9.75 22.93
CA ALA A 190 16.69 8.88 22.41
C ALA A 190 16.65 8.90 20.88
N GLU A 191 17.75 9.25 20.23
CA GLU A 191 17.90 9.20 18.77
C GLU A 191 18.44 7.86 18.28
N ASP A 192 19.11 7.14 19.17
CA ASP A 192 19.47 5.74 19.07
C ASP A 192 19.70 5.19 20.49
N SER A 193 20.26 3.97 20.61
CA SER A 193 20.51 3.36 21.90
C SER A 193 21.60 4.05 22.73
N ASP A 194 22.47 4.83 22.08
CA ASP A 194 23.68 5.43 22.66
C ASP A 194 23.55 6.96 22.86
N HIS A 195 22.63 7.63 22.16
CA HIS A 195 22.56 9.08 22.09
C HIS A 195 21.16 9.62 22.47
N VAL A 196 21.14 10.52 23.46
CA VAL A 196 19.92 11.16 23.95
C VAL A 196 20.06 12.68 23.88
N VAL A 197 19.09 13.35 23.25
CA VAL A 197 19.04 14.80 23.04
C VAL A 197 17.91 15.45 23.83
N LEU A 198 18.10 16.70 24.26
CA LEU A 198 17.04 17.49 24.91
C LEU A 198 16.12 18.03 23.82
N VAL A 199 14.80 17.89 23.98
CA VAL A 199 13.83 18.32 22.98
C VAL A 199 12.73 19.18 23.57
N TYR A 200 12.21 20.08 22.73
CA TYR A 200 10.89 20.67 22.91
C TYR A 200 9.84 19.79 22.24
N LYS A 201 8.90 19.28 23.04
CA LYS A 201 7.69 18.62 22.55
C LYS A 201 6.59 19.66 22.37
N ILE A 202 6.21 19.90 21.13
CA ILE A 202 5.30 20.97 20.73
C ILE A 202 4.12 20.34 20.01
N GLN A 203 2.92 20.75 20.40
CA GLN A 203 1.71 20.37 19.68
C GLN A 203 1.30 21.50 18.75
N VAL A 204 1.08 21.16 17.49
CA VAL A 204 0.59 22.08 16.46
C VAL A 204 -0.63 21.44 15.80
N GLN A 205 -1.54 22.29 15.36
CA GLN A 205 -2.84 21.90 14.85
C GLN A 205 -3.12 22.67 13.56
N ASN A 206 -3.47 21.94 12.51
CA ASN A 206 -4.07 22.52 11.34
C ASN A 206 -5.59 22.29 11.43
N MET A 207 -6.35 23.36 11.67
CA MET A 207 -7.81 23.30 11.74
C MET A 207 -8.46 23.12 10.38
N ASP A 208 -7.82 23.63 9.32
CA ASP A 208 -8.35 23.59 7.97
C ASP A 208 -8.24 22.18 7.38
N GLU A 209 -7.14 21.49 7.69
CA GLU A 209 -6.87 20.11 7.23
C GLU A 209 -7.32 19.06 8.25
N GLY A 210 -7.76 19.48 9.44
CA GLY A 210 -8.16 18.58 10.51
C GLY A 210 -7.01 17.76 11.08
N GLU A 211 -5.77 18.24 10.93
CA GLU A 211 -4.52 17.56 11.27
C GLU A 211 -3.98 18.02 12.63
N TRP A 212 -3.45 17.08 13.41
CA TRP A 212 -2.85 17.32 14.71
C TRP A 212 -1.48 16.67 14.76
N TYR A 213 -0.48 17.42 15.20
CA TYR A 213 0.89 16.94 15.27
C TYR A 213 1.45 17.15 16.66
N ARG A 214 2.29 16.21 17.11
CA ARG A 214 3.32 16.49 18.11
C ARG A 214 4.68 16.37 17.47
N VAL A 215 5.41 17.47 17.48
CA VAL A 215 6.77 17.60 16.97
C VAL A 215 7.75 17.65 18.14
N ALA A 216 8.85 16.90 18.04
CA ALA A 216 9.99 16.98 18.95
C ALA A 216 11.13 17.70 18.23
N ILE A 217 11.51 18.88 18.73
CA ILE A 217 12.58 19.72 18.19
C ILE A 217 13.78 19.63 19.11
N ASP A 218 14.95 19.26 18.57
CA ASP A 218 16.22 19.32 19.27
C ASP A 218 16.44 20.74 19.81
N ALA A 219 16.54 20.85 21.14
CA ALA A 219 16.64 22.11 21.86
C ALA A 219 18.04 22.75 21.77
N GLU A 220 18.99 22.12 21.07
CA GLU A 220 20.29 22.69 20.71
C GLU A 220 20.36 23.07 19.22
N SER A 221 19.99 22.15 18.32
CA SER A 221 20.19 22.36 16.87
C SER A 221 18.97 22.91 16.12
N GLY A 222 17.77 22.81 16.68
CA GLY A 222 16.52 23.11 15.98
C GLY A 222 16.09 22.06 14.96
N ARG A 223 16.78 20.91 14.88
CA ARG A 223 16.37 19.80 14.02
C ARG A 223 15.11 19.12 14.56
N VAL A 224 14.23 18.70 13.65
CA VAL A 224 13.12 17.80 13.98
C VAL A 224 13.69 16.40 14.24
N VAL A 225 13.58 15.91 15.47
CA VAL A 225 14.07 14.57 15.84
C VAL A 225 12.97 13.51 15.79
N ASP A 226 11.71 13.93 15.94
CA ASP A 226 10.54 13.09 15.84
C ASP A 226 9.30 13.95 15.59
N MET A 227 8.31 13.39 14.92
CA MET A 227 7.02 14.04 14.68
C MET A 227 5.95 12.97 14.57
N VAL A 228 4.93 13.02 15.41
CA VAL A 228 3.77 12.12 15.34
C VAL A 228 2.59 12.90 14.81
N SER A 229 1.98 12.41 13.73
CA SER A 229 0.62 12.77 13.38
C SER A 229 -0.33 12.05 14.35
N PHE A 230 -1.23 12.80 14.97
CA PHE A 230 -2.36 12.27 15.72
C PHE A 230 -3.61 12.13 14.84
N VAL A 231 -3.47 12.34 13.54
CA VAL A 231 -4.54 12.24 12.55
C VAL A 231 -4.19 11.09 11.63
N SER A 232 -5.16 10.17 11.58
CA SER A 232 -5.10 8.83 11.01
C SER A 232 -4.76 8.81 9.52
N ASP A 233 -4.03 7.77 9.16
CA ASP A 233 -3.86 7.26 7.82
C ASP A 233 -5.21 6.75 7.27
N ALA A 234 -5.46 6.89 5.96
CA ALA A 234 -6.68 6.39 5.32
C ALA A 234 -6.73 4.86 5.44
N SER A 235 -7.84 4.32 5.93
CA SER A 235 -7.95 2.89 6.22
C SER A 235 -9.15 2.27 5.54
N TYR A 236 -8.98 1.07 4.99
CA TYR A 236 -9.99 0.38 4.20
C TYR A 236 -10.13 -1.06 4.68
N ARG A 237 -11.36 -1.48 5.01
CA ARG A 237 -11.64 -2.90 5.26
C ARG A 237 -12.00 -3.58 3.95
N VAL A 238 -11.07 -4.36 3.40
CA VAL A 238 -11.11 -4.89 2.04
C VAL A 238 -10.62 -6.32 1.98
N ILE A 239 -10.83 -6.97 0.83
CA ILE A 239 -10.15 -8.20 0.45
C ILE A 239 -8.85 -7.74 -0.23
N PRO A 240 -7.65 -7.99 0.36
CA PRO A 240 -6.38 -7.72 -0.29
C PRO A 240 -6.36 -8.21 -1.74
N ILE A 241 -5.70 -7.47 -2.64
CA ILE A 241 -5.63 -7.82 -4.07
C ILE A 241 -4.99 -9.19 -4.35
N ILE A 242 -4.29 -9.77 -3.37
CA ILE A 242 -3.69 -11.11 -3.46
C ILE A 242 -4.64 -12.24 -2.99
N TRP A 243 -5.82 -11.88 -2.50
CA TRP A 243 -6.88 -12.82 -2.11
C TRP A 243 -8.01 -12.70 -3.12
N GLN A 244 -8.67 -13.83 -3.40
CA GLN A 244 -9.61 -13.92 -4.51
C GLN A 244 -10.96 -13.34 -4.12
N ASP A 245 -11.46 -13.67 -2.94
CA ASP A 245 -12.87 -13.40 -2.60
C ASP A 245 -13.14 -13.38 -1.08
N PRO A 246 -14.39 -13.14 -0.63
CA PRO A 246 -14.72 -13.05 0.79
C PRO A 246 -14.41 -14.28 1.64
N THR A 247 -14.21 -15.46 1.03
CA THR A 247 -13.88 -16.71 1.72
C THR A 247 -12.45 -16.71 2.28
N ASP A 248 -11.54 -15.94 1.68
CA ASP A 248 -10.20 -15.66 2.22
C ASP A 248 -10.23 -14.65 3.38
N GLY A 249 -11.31 -13.88 3.46
CA GLY A 249 -11.59 -12.93 4.53
C GLY A 249 -11.30 -11.48 4.15
N PHE A 250 -11.29 -10.62 5.16
CA PHE A 250 -11.08 -9.18 5.02
C PHE A 250 -10.02 -8.72 6.00
N THR A 251 -9.20 -7.76 5.58
CA THR A 251 -8.26 -7.05 6.46
C THR A 251 -8.49 -5.55 6.39
N THR A 252 -8.00 -4.83 7.41
CA THR A 252 -7.92 -3.37 7.35
C THR A 252 -6.53 -3.00 6.85
N VAL A 253 -6.46 -2.44 5.64
CA VAL A 253 -5.24 -1.86 5.08
C VAL A 253 -5.20 -0.38 5.38
N THR A 254 -4.02 0.16 5.63
CA THR A 254 -3.80 1.54 6.07
C THR A 254 -2.78 2.19 5.12
N ASP A 255 -3.13 3.37 4.57
CA ASP A 255 -2.40 4.09 3.52
C ASP A 255 -1.84 3.22 2.38
N PRO A 256 -2.70 2.45 1.70
CA PRO A 256 -2.26 1.58 0.60
C PRO A 256 -1.81 2.34 -0.66
N SER A 257 -2.05 3.66 -0.75
CA SER A 257 -1.75 4.47 -1.94
C SER A 257 -0.26 4.57 -2.21
N ASP A 258 0.11 4.43 -3.47
CA ASP A 258 1.49 4.59 -3.91
C ASP A 258 1.80 6.07 -4.21
N PRO A 259 2.80 6.69 -3.58
CA PRO A 259 3.08 8.12 -3.78
C PRO A 259 3.72 8.46 -5.14
N LEU A 260 4.24 7.47 -5.88
CA LEU A 260 4.74 7.68 -7.24
C LEU A 260 3.58 7.77 -8.24
N ALA A 261 2.69 6.78 -8.18
CA ALA A 261 1.55 6.66 -9.09
C ALA A 261 0.40 7.60 -8.69
N SER A 262 0.11 7.67 -7.39
CA SER A 262 -0.94 8.50 -6.78
C SER A 262 -0.32 9.59 -5.91
N PRO A 263 0.33 10.62 -6.49
CA PRO A 263 1.06 11.62 -5.73
C PRO A 263 0.19 12.44 -4.79
N ASN A 264 -1.14 12.50 -4.98
CA ASN A 264 -2.08 13.16 -4.07
C ASN A 264 -2.96 12.17 -3.28
N GLY A 265 -2.57 10.89 -3.25
CA GLY A 265 -3.37 9.81 -2.66
C GLY A 265 -4.60 9.48 -3.52
N TRP A 266 -5.49 8.65 -2.97
CA TRP A 266 -6.68 8.18 -3.70
C TRP A 266 -7.91 9.07 -3.51
N HIS A 267 -7.90 10.02 -2.57
CA HIS A 267 -9.07 10.81 -2.20
C HIS A 267 -8.99 12.27 -2.66
N GLN A 268 -8.57 12.46 -3.90
CA GLN A 268 -8.59 13.77 -4.56
C GLN A 268 -9.12 13.64 -5.98
N ASN A 269 -10.17 14.39 -6.32
CA ASN A 269 -10.79 14.40 -7.64
C ASN A 269 -10.62 15.79 -8.27
N GLY A 270 -9.63 15.93 -9.16
CA GLY A 270 -9.17 17.22 -9.64
C GLY A 270 -8.64 18.08 -8.48
N PRO A 271 -9.04 19.37 -8.34
CA PRO A 271 -8.56 20.22 -7.24
C PRO A 271 -9.28 19.97 -5.90
N THR A 272 -10.15 18.97 -5.81
CA THR A 272 -11.05 18.78 -4.67
C THR A 272 -10.70 17.52 -3.90
N ASP A 273 -10.35 17.66 -2.63
CA ASP A 273 -10.22 16.51 -1.73
C ASP A 273 -11.61 15.93 -1.44
N THR A 274 -11.69 14.60 -1.40
CA THR A 274 -12.94 13.87 -1.14
C THR A 274 -12.83 13.10 0.17
N SER A 275 -13.99 12.78 0.74
CA SER A 275 -14.09 11.83 1.87
C SER A 275 -15.03 10.68 1.49
N SER A 276 -14.88 10.23 0.24
CA SER A 276 -15.72 9.23 -0.40
C SER A 276 -14.90 8.34 -1.34
N THR A 277 -15.50 7.28 -1.87
CA THR A 277 -14.94 6.42 -2.94
C THR A 277 -14.85 7.14 -4.30
N SER A 278 -14.26 8.33 -4.32
CA SER A 278 -14.07 9.19 -5.50
C SER A 278 -12.68 9.81 -5.46
N GLY A 279 -11.91 9.62 -6.54
CA GLY A 279 -10.52 10.03 -6.60
C GLY A 279 -10.04 10.31 -8.01
N ASN A 280 -8.71 10.47 -8.12
CA ASN A 280 -8.04 10.78 -9.37
C ASN A 280 -8.07 9.59 -10.33
N ASN A 281 -7.90 8.39 -9.79
CA ASN A 281 -7.72 7.18 -10.59
C ASN A 281 -9.05 6.48 -10.84
N ALA A 282 -9.91 6.43 -9.81
CA ALA A 282 -11.17 5.70 -9.85
C ALA A 282 -12.29 6.41 -9.07
N ILE A 283 -13.52 6.15 -9.47
CA ILE A 283 -14.74 6.58 -8.77
C ILE A 283 -15.67 5.37 -8.71
N ALA A 284 -15.85 4.79 -7.51
CA ALA A 284 -16.72 3.65 -7.31
C ALA A 284 -18.05 4.09 -6.69
N TYR A 285 -19.16 3.59 -7.21
CA TYR A 285 -20.50 4.03 -6.83
C TYR A 285 -21.56 2.95 -7.09
N LYS A 286 -22.73 3.13 -6.47
CA LYS A 286 -23.97 2.40 -6.77
C LYS A 286 -24.96 3.31 -7.50
N LEU A 287 -25.46 2.89 -8.66
CA LEU A 287 -26.43 3.59 -9.53
C LEU A 287 -25.93 4.89 -10.19
N ASP A 288 -25.42 5.86 -9.44
CA ASP A 288 -25.04 7.18 -9.96
C ASP A 288 -23.69 7.65 -9.39
N PRO A 289 -22.71 8.08 -10.21
CA PRO A 289 -21.39 8.51 -9.73
C PRO A 289 -21.41 9.85 -8.97
N GLY A 290 -22.48 10.66 -9.08
CA GLY A 290 -22.61 11.92 -8.36
C GLY A 290 -23.24 11.79 -6.96
N ARG A 291 -23.97 10.71 -6.70
CA ARG A 291 -24.73 10.51 -5.45
C ARG A 291 -24.57 9.13 -4.81
N GLY A 292 -24.15 8.15 -5.58
CA GLY A 292 -24.02 6.74 -5.20
C GLY A 292 -22.66 6.35 -4.67
N ILE A 293 -21.74 7.29 -4.50
CA ILE A 293 -20.43 7.09 -3.88
C ILE A 293 -20.58 6.80 -2.38
N THR A 294 -19.72 5.94 -1.84
CA THR A 294 -19.69 5.61 -0.42
C THR A 294 -18.84 6.63 0.32
N LEU A 295 -19.39 7.27 1.35
CA LEU A 295 -18.66 8.19 2.23
C LEU A 295 -17.75 7.42 3.18
N GLN A 296 -16.81 8.10 3.83
CA GLN A 296 -16.07 7.53 4.96
C GLN A 296 -17.04 7.07 6.08
N SER A 297 -16.80 5.88 6.65
CA SER A 297 -17.56 5.32 7.76
C SER A 297 -17.27 6.04 9.09
N SER A 298 -16.10 6.66 9.21
CA SER A 298 -15.77 7.59 10.28
C SER A 298 -14.74 8.61 9.78
N ARG A 299 -14.48 9.66 10.57
CA ARG A 299 -13.55 10.73 10.16
C ARG A 299 -12.18 10.17 9.79
N ILE A 300 -11.45 10.98 9.02
CA ILE A 300 -10.07 10.73 8.63
C ILE A 300 -9.97 9.53 7.65
N ASN A 301 -10.84 9.53 6.63
CA ASN A 301 -10.79 8.56 5.52
C ASN A 301 -10.78 7.10 5.98
N ASN A 302 -11.60 6.80 6.98
CA ASN A 302 -11.86 5.44 7.43
C ASN A 302 -13.04 4.88 6.64
N TYR A 303 -12.81 3.80 5.89
CA TYR A 303 -13.79 3.07 5.07
C TYR A 303 -13.92 1.65 5.60
N ILE A 304 -14.40 1.54 6.84
CA ILE A 304 -14.53 0.28 7.56
C ILE A 304 -15.99 -0.16 7.52
N TYR A 305 -16.37 -0.80 6.42
CA TYR A 305 -17.71 -1.36 6.25
C TYR A 305 -17.73 -2.86 6.51
N GLY A 306 -18.71 -3.30 7.29
CA GLY A 306 -18.91 -4.71 7.61
C GLY A 306 -19.41 -5.47 6.39
N PHE A 307 -19.00 -6.73 6.29
CA PHE A 307 -19.51 -7.69 5.31
C PHE A 307 -20.04 -8.91 6.06
N ASN A 308 -21.22 -9.37 5.66
CA ASN A 308 -21.81 -10.63 6.10
C ASN A 308 -22.40 -11.33 4.87
N SER A 309 -21.90 -12.53 4.57
CA SER A 309 -22.30 -13.31 3.40
C SER A 309 -23.77 -13.76 3.40
N GLY A 310 -24.44 -13.73 4.57
CA GLY A 310 -25.87 -14.01 4.71
C GLY A 310 -26.77 -12.77 4.66
N SER A 311 -26.20 -11.56 4.58
CA SER A 311 -26.98 -10.32 4.54
C SER A 311 -27.64 -10.08 3.17
N PRO A 312 -28.77 -9.36 3.13
CA PRO A 312 -29.29 -8.79 1.90
C PRO A 312 -28.23 -7.99 1.13
N VAL A 313 -28.29 -8.06 -0.19
CA VAL A 313 -27.34 -7.43 -1.12
C VAL A 313 -27.23 -5.91 -0.91
N ASP A 314 -28.34 -5.25 -0.59
CA ASP A 314 -28.36 -3.80 -0.32
C ASP A 314 -27.58 -3.43 0.95
N ASP A 315 -27.45 -4.34 1.90
CA ASP A 315 -26.75 -4.10 3.18
C ASP A 315 -25.22 -4.18 3.00
N ILE A 316 -24.74 -4.88 1.97
CA ILE A 316 -23.29 -5.03 1.70
C ILE A 316 -22.75 -4.00 0.70
N LYS A 317 -23.60 -3.16 0.08
CA LYS A 317 -23.21 -2.25 -1.00
C LYS A 317 -22.01 -1.35 -0.69
N ASN A 318 -21.88 -0.90 0.56
CA ASN A 318 -20.77 -0.02 0.96
C ASN A 318 -19.44 -0.81 1.05
N ALA A 319 -19.48 -2.05 1.53
CA ALA A 319 -18.31 -2.92 1.52
C ALA A 319 -17.89 -3.22 0.07
N SER A 320 -18.84 -3.52 -0.82
CA SER A 320 -18.58 -3.73 -2.24
C SER A 320 -18.01 -2.49 -2.93
N THR A 321 -18.58 -1.31 -2.69
CA THR A 321 -18.11 -0.04 -3.27
C THR A 321 -16.69 0.29 -2.81
N VAL A 322 -16.38 0.04 -1.54
CA VAL A 322 -15.05 0.26 -0.97
C VAL A 322 -14.03 -0.76 -1.51
N ASN A 323 -14.40 -2.03 -1.65
CA ASN A 323 -13.54 -3.05 -2.24
C ASN A 323 -13.21 -2.72 -3.71
N ALA A 324 -14.23 -2.38 -4.49
CA ALA A 324 -14.06 -1.96 -5.89
C ALA A 324 -13.19 -0.70 -6.03
N PHE A 325 -13.39 0.30 -5.16
CA PHE A 325 -12.54 1.50 -5.14
C PHE A 325 -11.09 1.16 -4.80
N TYR A 326 -10.87 0.31 -3.79
CA TYR A 326 -9.55 -0.17 -3.42
C TYR A 326 -8.86 -0.88 -4.60
N LEU A 327 -9.53 -1.85 -5.24
CA LEU A 327 -8.96 -2.59 -6.37
C LEU A 327 -8.67 -1.71 -7.58
N GLY A 328 -9.58 -0.79 -7.95
CA GLY A 328 -9.34 0.15 -9.04
C GLY A 328 -8.08 1.00 -8.82
N ASN A 329 -7.88 1.50 -7.60
CA ASN A 329 -6.68 2.26 -7.27
C ASN A 329 -5.42 1.37 -7.13
N MET A 330 -5.56 0.16 -6.59
CA MET A 330 -4.44 -0.79 -6.50
C MET A 330 -3.94 -1.19 -7.89
N MET A 331 -4.85 -1.44 -8.83
CA MET A 331 -4.53 -1.76 -10.22
C MET A 331 -3.87 -0.58 -10.93
N HIS A 332 -4.40 0.64 -10.75
CA HIS A 332 -3.75 1.86 -11.22
C HIS A 332 -2.30 1.95 -10.71
N ASP A 333 -2.11 1.89 -9.39
CA ASP A 333 -0.81 2.08 -8.77
C ASP A 333 0.17 0.96 -9.15
N LEU A 334 -0.30 -0.28 -9.21
CA LEU A 334 0.50 -1.42 -9.65
C LEU A 334 0.97 -1.23 -11.09
N LEU A 335 0.05 -1.03 -12.03
CA LEU A 335 0.38 -0.98 -13.47
C LEU A 335 1.22 0.25 -13.83
N TYR A 336 1.14 1.34 -13.05
CA TYR A 336 2.01 2.50 -13.19
C TYR A 336 3.49 2.11 -13.12
N HIS A 337 3.88 1.26 -12.16
CA HIS A 337 5.24 0.75 -12.01
C HIS A 337 5.70 -0.13 -13.18
N TYR A 338 4.77 -0.70 -13.94
CA TYR A 338 5.04 -1.53 -15.12
C TYR A 338 4.93 -0.75 -16.45
N GLY A 339 4.71 0.57 -16.39
CA GLY A 339 4.77 1.44 -17.55
C GLY A 339 3.40 1.94 -18.05
N PHE A 340 2.29 1.55 -17.42
CA PHE A 340 0.97 2.13 -17.70
C PHE A 340 0.81 3.47 -16.99
N THR A 341 1.51 4.46 -17.53
CA THR A 341 1.61 5.84 -17.04
C THR A 341 0.70 6.78 -17.83
N GLU A 342 0.69 8.05 -17.48
CA GLU A 342 -0.09 9.08 -18.16
C GLU A 342 0.26 9.16 -19.65
N ALA A 343 1.56 9.19 -19.98
CA ALA A 343 2.03 9.18 -21.37
C ALA A 343 1.74 7.86 -22.11
N ALA A 344 1.44 6.79 -21.38
CA ALA A 344 1.04 5.49 -21.89
C ALA A 344 -0.48 5.25 -21.70
N TYR A 345 -1.26 6.34 -21.67
CA TYR A 345 -2.71 6.32 -21.78
C TYR A 345 -3.43 5.64 -20.60
N ASN A 346 -2.90 5.80 -19.39
CA ASN A 346 -3.59 5.32 -18.19
C ASN A 346 -4.86 6.12 -17.87
N PHE A 347 -5.55 5.76 -16.79
CA PHE A 347 -6.83 6.35 -16.40
C PHE A 347 -6.63 7.31 -15.23
N GLN A 348 -6.65 8.61 -15.49
CA GLN A 348 -6.43 9.63 -14.47
C GLN A 348 -7.27 10.90 -14.74
N LYS A 349 -7.84 11.45 -13.68
CA LYS A 349 -8.57 12.72 -13.75
C LYS A 349 -7.63 13.90 -14.04
N ASP A 350 -6.47 13.90 -13.41
CA ASP A 350 -5.36 14.84 -13.57
C ASP A 350 -4.06 14.03 -13.79
N ASN A 351 -3.33 14.37 -14.86
CA ASN A 351 -2.07 13.73 -15.23
C ASN A 351 -0.85 14.49 -14.72
N TYR A 352 -1.05 15.56 -13.96
CA TYR A 352 0.01 16.35 -13.35
C TYR A 352 1.00 16.94 -14.37
N GLY A 353 0.55 17.12 -15.61
CA GLY A 353 1.39 17.54 -16.74
C GLY A 353 2.42 16.50 -17.21
N ARG A 354 2.24 15.21 -16.90
CA ARG A 354 3.18 14.11 -17.23
C ARG A 354 2.99 13.50 -18.62
N GLY A 355 1.96 13.92 -19.37
CA GLY A 355 1.66 13.43 -20.72
C GLY A 355 0.26 12.82 -20.81
N GLY A 356 -0.07 12.24 -21.96
CA GLY A 356 -1.41 11.67 -22.21
C GLY A 356 -2.51 12.71 -22.28
N ARG A 357 -3.75 12.26 -22.10
CA ARG A 357 -4.96 13.08 -22.01
C ARG A 357 -5.71 12.77 -20.72
N ASP A 358 -5.78 13.76 -19.85
CA ASP A 358 -6.45 13.70 -18.56
C ASP A 358 -7.99 13.59 -18.71
N ASN A 359 -8.68 13.61 -17.57
CA ASN A 359 -10.14 13.54 -17.42
C ASN A 359 -10.76 12.18 -17.70
N ASP A 360 -10.01 11.11 -17.50
CA ASP A 360 -10.46 9.75 -17.76
C ASP A 360 -10.28 8.78 -16.58
N PRO A 361 -10.73 9.10 -15.36
CA PRO A 361 -10.74 8.13 -14.27
C PRO A 361 -11.60 6.90 -14.65
N VAL A 362 -11.37 5.78 -13.98
CA VAL A 362 -12.25 4.62 -14.08
C VAL A 362 -13.50 4.82 -13.24
N PHE A 363 -14.67 4.80 -13.87
CA PHE A 363 -15.95 4.68 -13.19
C PHE A 363 -16.25 3.22 -12.89
N ILE A 364 -16.55 2.89 -11.63
CA ILE A 364 -16.86 1.52 -11.20
C ILE A 364 -18.27 1.48 -10.61
N SER A 365 -19.24 1.02 -11.41
CA SER A 365 -20.62 0.81 -10.99
C SER A 365 -20.74 -0.55 -10.30
N VAL A 366 -20.94 -0.55 -8.98
CA VAL A 366 -21.15 -1.79 -8.22
C VAL A 366 -22.62 -2.18 -8.19
N GLN A 367 -22.86 -3.49 -8.22
CA GLN A 367 -24.21 -4.07 -8.26
C GLN A 367 -25.08 -3.40 -9.34
N ASP A 368 -24.51 -3.14 -10.50
CA ASP A 368 -25.19 -2.44 -11.57
C ASP A 368 -26.43 -3.23 -12.01
N SER A 369 -27.58 -2.55 -12.10
CA SER A 369 -28.87 -3.22 -12.32
C SER A 369 -29.17 -3.52 -13.79
N SER A 370 -28.28 -3.16 -14.71
CA SER A 370 -28.49 -3.37 -16.14
C SER A 370 -28.43 -4.85 -16.53
N ARG A 371 -27.68 -5.68 -15.79
CA ARG A 371 -27.49 -7.12 -16.05
C ARG A 371 -27.20 -7.88 -14.74
N VAL A 372 -27.10 -9.20 -14.86
CA VAL A 372 -26.69 -10.14 -13.80
C VAL A 372 -25.76 -11.20 -14.39
N ASN A 373 -25.02 -11.92 -13.53
CA ASN A 373 -24.14 -13.04 -13.87
C ASN A 373 -23.06 -12.70 -14.92
N ASN A 374 -22.46 -11.50 -14.78
CA ASN A 374 -21.41 -11.04 -15.67
C ASN A 374 -20.65 -9.86 -15.02
N ALA A 375 -19.70 -9.28 -15.75
CA ALA A 375 -19.22 -7.92 -15.58
C ALA A 375 -18.90 -7.34 -16.99
N ASN A 376 -18.38 -6.12 -17.09
CA ASN A 376 -17.72 -5.62 -18.29
C ASN A 376 -16.96 -4.33 -18.00
N PHE A 377 -16.00 -4.04 -18.86
CA PHE A 377 -15.30 -2.77 -18.93
C PHE A 377 -15.44 -2.13 -20.31
N VAL A 378 -16.05 -0.95 -20.35
CA VAL A 378 -16.05 -0.10 -21.54
C VAL A 378 -14.77 0.71 -21.54
N THR A 379 -13.88 0.40 -22.49
CA THR A 379 -12.66 1.18 -22.71
C THR A 379 -12.88 2.18 -23.83
N LEU A 380 -12.70 3.45 -23.54
CA LEU A 380 -12.73 4.53 -24.52
C LEU A 380 -11.30 5.03 -24.81
N PRO A 381 -11.08 5.75 -25.93
CA PRO A 381 -9.78 6.35 -26.22
C PRO A 381 -9.27 7.24 -25.08
N ASP A 382 -7.96 7.46 -25.04
CA ASP A 382 -7.28 8.32 -24.08
C ASP A 382 -7.96 9.70 -23.91
N GLY A 383 -8.19 10.12 -22.67
CA GLY A 383 -8.95 11.32 -22.31
C GLY A 383 -10.47 11.11 -22.21
N GLN A 384 -10.95 9.86 -22.32
CA GLN A 384 -12.33 9.49 -22.02
C GLN A 384 -12.39 8.40 -20.93
N PRO A 385 -13.21 8.59 -19.88
CA PRO A 385 -13.31 7.65 -18.76
C PRO A 385 -13.54 6.19 -19.17
N GLY A 386 -12.89 5.27 -18.48
CA GLY A 386 -13.28 3.86 -18.48
C GLY A 386 -14.55 3.65 -17.65
N GLN A 387 -15.39 2.68 -18.03
CA GLN A 387 -16.58 2.31 -17.27
C GLN A 387 -16.60 0.82 -16.99
N MET A 388 -16.32 0.45 -15.75
CA MET A 388 -16.45 -0.90 -15.20
C MET A 388 -17.84 -1.09 -14.60
N ASN A 389 -18.55 -2.12 -15.01
CA ASN A 389 -19.88 -2.47 -14.52
C ASN A 389 -19.83 -3.84 -13.85
N MET A 390 -19.88 -3.84 -12.52
CA MET A 390 -19.89 -5.06 -11.71
C MET A 390 -21.34 -5.46 -11.41
N TYR A 391 -21.72 -6.69 -11.75
CA TYR A 391 -23.10 -7.15 -11.58
C TYR A 391 -23.28 -8.10 -10.40
N MET A 392 -24.54 -8.27 -10.03
CA MET A 392 -24.96 -9.32 -9.12
C MET A 392 -24.96 -10.68 -9.82
N TRP A 393 -24.58 -11.72 -9.07
CA TRP A 393 -24.58 -13.11 -9.53
C TRP A 393 -25.62 -13.93 -8.78
N THR A 394 -26.50 -14.58 -9.52
CA THR A 394 -27.66 -15.33 -9.04
C THR A 394 -27.46 -16.84 -9.14
N GLN A 395 -26.21 -17.31 -9.29
CA GLN A 395 -25.87 -18.74 -9.37
C GLN A 395 -25.80 -19.40 -7.98
N THR A 396 -25.85 -18.60 -6.91
CA THR A 396 -25.79 -19.05 -5.52
C THR A 396 -26.97 -18.50 -4.73
N THR A 397 -27.26 -19.09 -3.56
CA THR A 397 -28.27 -18.59 -2.62
C THR A 397 -27.62 -18.33 -1.27
N PRO A 398 -27.60 -17.06 -0.79
CA PRO A 398 -28.08 -15.85 -1.46
C PRO A 398 -27.23 -15.46 -2.69
N PRO A 399 -27.73 -14.59 -3.59
CA PRO A 399 -26.93 -14.01 -4.68
C PRO A 399 -25.66 -13.32 -4.17
N ARG A 400 -24.58 -13.38 -4.95
CA ARG A 400 -23.26 -12.86 -4.59
C ARG A 400 -22.91 -11.64 -5.45
N ASP A 401 -22.17 -10.70 -4.87
CA ASP A 401 -21.80 -9.44 -5.52
C ASP A 401 -20.46 -9.59 -6.24
N GLY A 402 -20.44 -9.38 -7.55
CA GLY A 402 -19.21 -9.49 -8.35
C GLY A 402 -18.13 -8.48 -7.99
N ALA A 403 -18.48 -7.36 -7.35
CA ALA A 403 -17.50 -6.38 -6.86
C ALA A 403 -16.66 -6.88 -5.66
N LEU A 404 -17.01 -8.03 -5.09
CA LEU A 404 -16.26 -8.70 -4.03
C LEU A 404 -15.45 -9.91 -4.54
N GLU A 405 -15.50 -10.20 -5.83
CA GLU A 405 -14.63 -11.20 -6.46
C GLU A 405 -13.48 -10.45 -7.16
N ASN A 406 -12.30 -10.48 -6.54
CA ASN A 406 -11.18 -9.64 -6.91
C ASN A 406 -10.64 -9.99 -8.30
N ASP A 407 -10.55 -11.28 -8.65
CA ASP A 407 -10.14 -11.73 -9.99
C ASP A 407 -11.00 -11.13 -11.11
N ILE A 408 -12.33 -11.02 -10.94
CA ILE A 408 -13.23 -10.39 -11.93
C ILE A 408 -12.94 -8.88 -12.00
N VAL A 409 -12.79 -8.19 -10.87
CA VAL A 409 -12.49 -6.74 -10.90
C VAL A 409 -11.14 -6.46 -11.57
N VAL A 410 -10.13 -7.27 -11.29
CA VAL A 410 -8.80 -7.19 -11.92
C VAL A 410 -8.88 -7.51 -13.42
N HIS A 411 -9.63 -8.55 -13.79
CA HIS A 411 -9.91 -8.91 -15.17
C HIS A 411 -10.53 -7.73 -15.92
N GLU A 412 -11.58 -7.12 -15.38
CA GLU A 412 -12.24 -5.99 -16.02
C GLU A 412 -11.31 -4.77 -16.16
N TYR A 413 -10.52 -4.44 -15.12
CA TYR A 413 -9.55 -3.34 -15.23
C TYR A 413 -8.52 -3.60 -16.33
N THR A 414 -8.15 -4.86 -16.52
CA THR A 414 -7.16 -5.29 -17.52
C THR A 414 -7.68 -5.15 -18.96
N HIS A 415 -8.99 -5.19 -19.19
CA HIS A 415 -9.54 -4.76 -20.48
C HIS A 415 -9.22 -3.30 -20.80
N GLY A 416 -9.24 -2.44 -19.78
CA GLY A 416 -8.78 -1.05 -19.88
C GLY A 416 -7.31 -0.97 -20.31
N LEU A 417 -6.42 -1.68 -19.62
CA LEU A 417 -4.99 -1.76 -19.95
C LEU A 417 -4.76 -2.22 -21.40
N THR A 418 -5.35 -3.36 -21.76
CA THR A 418 -5.10 -4.02 -23.05
C THR A 418 -5.61 -3.20 -24.22
N ASN A 419 -6.79 -2.59 -24.12
CA ASN A 419 -7.34 -1.71 -25.14
C ASN A 419 -6.62 -0.36 -25.22
N ARG A 420 -6.17 0.22 -24.10
CA ARG A 420 -5.41 1.48 -24.11
C ARG A 420 -4.02 1.30 -24.71
N LEU A 421 -3.30 0.23 -24.38
CA LEU A 421 -1.95 0.02 -24.91
C LEU A 421 -1.96 -0.48 -26.35
N THR A 422 -2.84 -1.42 -26.71
CA THR A 422 -2.89 -1.98 -28.06
C THR A 422 -3.35 -0.91 -29.05
N GLY A 423 -2.49 -0.54 -30.00
CA GLY A 423 -2.79 0.51 -30.97
C GLY A 423 -2.72 1.94 -30.40
N GLY A 424 -2.10 2.13 -29.23
CA GLY A 424 -1.63 3.43 -28.74
C GLY A 424 -2.73 4.44 -28.37
N GLY A 425 -3.53 4.12 -27.37
CA GLY A 425 -4.52 5.01 -26.76
C GLY A 425 -5.83 5.12 -27.54
N THR A 426 -6.00 4.35 -28.62
CA THR A 426 -7.19 4.39 -29.48
C THR A 426 -8.35 3.58 -28.92
N ALA A 427 -8.09 2.50 -28.16
CA ALA A 427 -9.10 1.55 -27.69
C ALA A 427 -9.93 0.86 -28.80
N GLU A 428 -9.49 0.93 -30.06
CA GLU A 428 -10.20 0.37 -31.23
C GLU A 428 -9.50 -0.87 -31.82
N CYS A 429 -8.52 -1.42 -31.10
CA CYS A 429 -7.57 -2.37 -31.67
C CYS A 429 -7.66 -3.80 -31.14
N LEU A 430 -8.68 -4.13 -30.36
CA LEU A 430 -9.04 -5.50 -29.99
C LEU A 430 -10.50 -5.79 -30.38
N GLN A 431 -10.79 -5.80 -31.69
CA GLN A 431 -12.16 -5.83 -32.23
C GLN A 431 -12.45 -7.10 -33.06
N SER A 432 -11.43 -7.73 -33.65
CA SER A 432 -11.61 -9.06 -34.25
C SER A 432 -11.88 -10.11 -33.16
N VAL A 433 -12.57 -11.21 -33.49
CA VAL A 433 -12.84 -12.29 -32.51
C VAL A 433 -11.56 -12.82 -31.87
N GLU A 434 -10.50 -13.01 -32.67
CA GLU A 434 -9.21 -13.51 -32.17
C GLU A 434 -8.51 -12.48 -31.28
N ALA A 435 -8.57 -11.20 -31.64
CA ALA A 435 -8.01 -10.12 -30.83
C ALA A 435 -8.80 -9.88 -29.53
N GLN A 436 -10.12 -9.97 -29.57
CA GLN A 436 -10.97 -9.93 -28.38
C GLN A 436 -10.67 -11.11 -27.46
N GLY A 437 -10.49 -12.32 -28.02
CA GLY A 437 -10.07 -13.49 -27.24
C GLY A 437 -8.71 -13.29 -26.58
N LEU A 438 -7.74 -12.68 -27.27
CA LEU A 438 -6.50 -12.28 -26.59
C LEU A 438 -6.76 -11.28 -25.45
N GLY A 439 -7.67 -10.31 -25.65
CA GLY A 439 -8.19 -9.41 -24.62
C GLY A 439 -8.63 -10.13 -23.35
N GLU A 440 -9.54 -11.10 -23.50
CA GLU A 440 -10.01 -11.97 -22.41
C GLU A 440 -8.85 -12.72 -21.73
N GLY A 441 -7.94 -13.27 -22.53
CA GLY A 441 -6.81 -14.05 -22.03
C GLY A 441 -5.78 -13.22 -21.25
N TRP A 442 -5.49 -11.98 -21.69
CA TRP A 442 -4.64 -11.06 -20.92
C TRP A 442 -5.30 -10.67 -19.61
N SER A 443 -6.61 -10.46 -19.61
CA SER A 443 -7.36 -10.12 -18.41
C SER A 443 -7.32 -11.23 -17.35
N ASP A 444 -7.56 -12.48 -17.76
CA ASP A 444 -7.40 -13.64 -16.86
C ASP A 444 -5.95 -13.83 -16.40
N ALA A 445 -4.98 -13.59 -17.29
CA ALA A 445 -3.55 -13.68 -16.96
C ALA A 445 -3.10 -12.68 -15.89
N VAL A 446 -3.63 -11.46 -15.89
CA VAL A 446 -3.31 -10.45 -14.87
C VAL A 446 -4.03 -10.77 -13.55
N ALA A 447 -5.26 -11.28 -13.60
CA ALA A 447 -5.98 -11.76 -12.41
C ALA A 447 -5.22 -12.91 -11.73
N ASP A 448 -4.81 -13.92 -12.50
CA ASP A 448 -3.94 -15.01 -12.04
C ASP A 448 -2.68 -14.43 -11.38
N TRP A 449 -1.96 -13.56 -12.11
CA TRP A 449 -0.74 -12.96 -11.62
C TRP A 449 -0.91 -12.20 -10.30
N THR A 450 -2.02 -11.50 -10.09
CA THR A 450 -2.28 -10.76 -8.85
C THR A 450 -2.49 -11.65 -7.64
N GLU A 451 -2.98 -12.87 -7.83
CA GLU A 451 -3.34 -13.79 -6.73
C GLU A 451 -2.26 -14.83 -6.41
N GLN A 452 -1.32 -15.09 -7.33
CA GLN A 452 -0.13 -15.89 -7.03
C GLN A 452 0.69 -15.26 -5.88
N SER A 453 0.83 -15.92 -4.73
CA SER A 453 1.24 -15.25 -3.48
C SER A 453 2.69 -15.52 -3.03
N SER A 454 3.28 -16.64 -3.47
CA SER A 454 4.61 -17.07 -3.06
C SER A 454 5.30 -17.89 -4.15
N GLU A 455 6.60 -18.19 -3.95
CA GLU A 455 7.33 -19.13 -4.82
C GLU A 455 6.83 -20.58 -4.66
N GLU A 456 6.36 -20.93 -3.45
CA GLU A 456 5.82 -22.25 -3.12
C GLU A 456 4.45 -22.48 -3.81
N ASP A 457 3.70 -21.39 -4.00
CA ASP A 457 2.41 -21.38 -4.70
C ASP A 457 2.54 -21.00 -6.19
N ALA A 458 3.74 -20.64 -6.66
CA ALA A 458 3.90 -20.11 -8.00
C ALA A 458 3.57 -21.16 -9.07
N ALA A 459 2.61 -20.81 -9.94
CA ALA A 459 2.00 -21.70 -10.92
C ALA A 459 1.12 -22.81 -10.32
N GLU A 460 0.58 -22.57 -9.12
CA GLU A 460 -0.61 -23.28 -8.66
C GLU A 460 -1.76 -23.09 -9.63
N ASN A 461 -2.63 -24.10 -9.66
CA ASN A 461 -3.80 -24.07 -10.53
C ASN A 461 -4.70 -22.89 -10.15
N PHE A 462 -4.95 -22.01 -11.10
CA PHE A 462 -5.79 -20.84 -10.90
C PHE A 462 -7.17 -21.03 -11.54
N THR A 463 -8.22 -20.51 -10.88
CA THR A 463 -9.61 -20.60 -11.34
C THR A 463 -10.30 -19.25 -11.20
N MET A 464 -11.15 -18.90 -12.16
CA MET A 464 -11.85 -17.60 -12.18
C MET A 464 -13.27 -17.69 -11.61
N GLY A 465 -13.68 -16.69 -10.83
CA GLY A 465 -15.06 -16.42 -10.46
C GLY A 465 -15.72 -17.54 -9.64
N THR A 466 -14.93 -18.24 -8.81
CA THR A 466 -15.41 -19.42 -8.08
C THR A 466 -16.26 -19.09 -6.86
N TYR A 467 -16.20 -17.86 -6.35
CA TYR A 467 -17.12 -17.43 -5.33
C TYR A 467 -18.46 -17.02 -5.94
N VAL A 468 -18.53 -16.25 -7.02
CA VAL A 468 -19.81 -15.84 -7.59
C VAL A 468 -20.57 -16.94 -8.34
N ASN A 469 -19.88 -18.00 -8.77
CA ASN A 469 -20.44 -19.10 -9.53
C ASN A 469 -20.24 -20.46 -8.82
N ILE A 470 -21.04 -21.48 -9.15
CA ILE A 470 -20.97 -22.81 -8.48
C ILE A 470 -19.64 -23.53 -8.77
N ARG A 471 -19.00 -23.19 -9.89
CA ARG A 471 -17.70 -23.67 -10.35
C ARG A 471 -16.99 -22.52 -11.05
N SER A 472 -15.71 -22.71 -11.42
CA SER A 472 -15.00 -21.78 -12.29
C SER A 472 -15.86 -21.35 -13.49
N ILE A 473 -15.80 -20.08 -13.85
CA ILE A 473 -16.48 -19.54 -15.04
C ILE A 473 -15.77 -19.92 -16.35
N ARG A 474 -14.56 -20.48 -16.26
CA ARG A 474 -13.78 -21.04 -17.37
C ARG A 474 -13.90 -22.57 -17.39
N ASP A 475 -13.67 -23.18 -18.55
CA ASP A 475 -13.85 -24.63 -18.74
C ASP A 475 -12.82 -25.45 -17.97
N TYR A 476 -11.60 -24.93 -17.87
CA TYR A 476 -10.47 -25.59 -17.19
C TYR A 476 -9.79 -24.62 -16.22
N PRO A 477 -9.20 -25.11 -15.11
CA PRO A 477 -8.27 -24.30 -14.34
C PRO A 477 -7.05 -23.94 -15.21
N TYR A 478 -6.47 -22.77 -15.01
CA TYR A 478 -5.16 -22.46 -15.57
C TYR A 478 -4.11 -23.27 -14.83
N SER A 479 -3.45 -24.16 -15.57
CA SER A 479 -2.57 -25.18 -14.98
C SER A 479 -1.51 -25.57 -15.99
N THR A 480 -0.26 -25.72 -15.54
CA THR A 480 0.83 -26.28 -16.37
C THR A 480 0.66 -27.77 -16.67
N ASN A 481 -0.30 -28.44 -16.03
CA ASN A 481 -0.63 -29.84 -16.27
C ASN A 481 -1.60 -29.98 -17.45
N MET A 482 -1.12 -30.57 -18.56
CA MET A 482 -1.89 -30.79 -19.79
C MET A 482 -3.10 -31.72 -19.64
N ILE A 483 -3.19 -32.48 -18.55
CA ILE A 483 -4.39 -33.29 -18.23
C ILE A 483 -5.46 -32.39 -17.58
N ALA A 484 -5.05 -31.51 -16.67
CA ALA A 484 -5.95 -30.58 -15.98
C ALA A 484 -6.48 -29.50 -16.93
N ASN A 485 -5.61 -29.01 -17.83
CA ASN A 485 -5.98 -28.08 -18.88
C ASN A 485 -5.37 -28.55 -20.22
N PRO A 486 -6.17 -29.17 -21.11
CA PRO A 486 -5.70 -29.70 -22.38
C PRO A 486 -5.66 -28.67 -23.51
N LEU A 487 -5.93 -27.40 -23.24
CA LEU A 487 -6.04 -26.39 -24.29
C LEU A 487 -4.70 -26.11 -24.96
N THR A 488 -4.77 -26.00 -26.29
CA THR A 488 -3.66 -25.71 -27.21
C THR A 488 -4.10 -24.68 -28.25
N TYR A 489 -3.17 -24.12 -29.02
CA TYR A 489 -3.44 -23.24 -30.15
C TYR A 489 -4.48 -23.81 -31.13
N GLY A 490 -4.43 -25.12 -31.36
CA GLY A 490 -5.37 -25.87 -32.18
C GLY A 490 -6.83 -25.79 -31.71
N SER A 491 -7.05 -25.54 -30.43
CA SER A 491 -8.38 -25.40 -29.83
C SER A 491 -9.13 -24.17 -30.36
N LEU A 492 -8.41 -23.14 -30.84
CA LEU A 492 -9.00 -21.94 -31.46
C LEU A 492 -9.72 -22.22 -32.79
N ARG A 493 -9.63 -23.43 -33.33
CA ARG A 493 -10.41 -23.84 -34.52
C ARG A 493 -11.88 -24.07 -34.21
N SER A 494 -12.21 -24.43 -32.97
CA SER A 494 -13.59 -24.68 -32.53
C SER A 494 -14.08 -23.67 -31.49
N ARG A 495 -13.17 -23.02 -30.76
CA ARG A 495 -13.47 -21.97 -29.78
C ARG A 495 -13.57 -20.62 -30.49
N ILE A 496 -14.78 -20.28 -30.93
CA ILE A 496 -15.08 -19.07 -31.71
C ILE A 496 -15.76 -17.97 -30.87
N GLU A 497 -16.06 -18.27 -29.61
CA GLU A 497 -16.50 -17.32 -28.60
C GLU A 497 -15.26 -16.72 -27.92
N VAL A 498 -15.29 -15.44 -27.55
CA VAL A 498 -14.09 -14.69 -27.15
C VAL A 498 -13.51 -15.17 -25.83
N HIS A 499 -14.35 -15.52 -24.85
CA HIS A 499 -13.89 -16.04 -23.56
C HIS A 499 -13.28 -17.42 -23.73
N GLU A 500 -13.93 -18.30 -24.50
CA GLU A 500 -13.39 -19.63 -24.81
C GLU A 500 -12.02 -19.52 -25.52
N ALA A 501 -11.88 -18.57 -26.45
CA ALA A 501 -10.62 -18.29 -27.13
C ALA A 501 -9.56 -17.71 -26.17
N GLY A 502 -9.97 -16.87 -25.22
CA GLY A 502 -9.11 -16.28 -24.21
C GLY A 502 -8.50 -17.30 -23.26
N GLU A 503 -9.22 -18.36 -22.90
CA GLU A 503 -8.67 -19.45 -22.08
C GLU A 503 -7.42 -20.09 -22.71
N VAL A 504 -7.35 -20.15 -24.04
CA VAL A 504 -6.18 -20.68 -24.76
C VAL A 504 -4.97 -19.77 -24.58
N TRP A 505 -5.17 -18.45 -24.60
CA TRP A 505 -4.09 -17.48 -24.42
C TRP A 505 -3.66 -17.37 -22.95
N ALA A 506 -4.62 -17.30 -22.03
CA ALA A 506 -4.35 -17.24 -20.59
C ALA A 506 -3.55 -18.45 -20.10
N VAL A 507 -3.87 -19.67 -20.57
CA VAL A 507 -3.08 -20.85 -20.19
C VAL A 507 -1.66 -20.83 -20.77
N MET A 508 -1.45 -20.27 -21.96
CA MET A 508 -0.08 -20.04 -22.48
C MET A 508 0.68 -19.05 -21.61
N TRP A 509 0.00 -18.03 -21.09
CA TRP A 509 0.60 -17.08 -20.19
C TRP A 509 0.95 -17.68 -18.82
N HIS A 510 0.08 -18.54 -18.29
CA HIS A 510 0.34 -19.31 -17.08
C HIS A 510 1.61 -20.19 -17.21
N GLU A 511 1.86 -20.78 -18.38
CA GLU A 511 3.12 -21.50 -18.68
C GLU A 511 4.34 -20.56 -18.67
N ILE A 512 4.21 -19.36 -19.24
CA ILE A 512 5.28 -18.36 -19.25
C ILE A 512 5.61 -17.91 -17.83
N PHE A 513 4.57 -17.59 -17.04
CA PHE A 513 4.71 -17.23 -15.63
C PHE A 513 5.46 -18.33 -14.86
N ALA A 514 5.02 -19.59 -14.98
CA ALA A 514 5.63 -20.73 -14.31
C ALA A 514 7.13 -20.86 -14.62
N LEU A 515 7.50 -20.85 -15.91
CA LEU A 515 8.90 -21.00 -16.34
C LEU A 515 9.78 -19.83 -15.90
N LEU A 516 9.24 -18.61 -15.88
CA LEU A 516 9.99 -17.43 -15.44
C LEU A 516 10.20 -17.45 -13.93
N VAL A 517 9.18 -17.83 -13.14
CA VAL A 517 9.33 -17.98 -11.69
C VAL A 517 10.27 -19.14 -11.36
N GLU A 518 10.18 -20.28 -12.03
CA GLU A 518 11.13 -21.38 -11.86
C GLU A 518 12.58 -20.93 -12.10
N LYS A 519 12.82 -20.05 -13.08
CA LYS A 519 14.17 -19.57 -13.40
C LYS A 519 14.67 -18.46 -12.47
N TYR A 520 13.81 -17.54 -12.07
CA TYR A 520 14.23 -16.29 -11.41
C TYR A 520 13.68 -16.11 -9.98
N GLY A 521 12.92 -17.08 -9.47
CA GLY A 521 12.22 -16.99 -8.19
C GLY A 521 11.03 -16.04 -8.24
N PHE A 522 10.40 -15.84 -7.08
CA PHE A 522 9.21 -15.00 -6.92
C PHE A 522 9.48 -13.81 -5.97
N SER A 523 8.91 -12.65 -6.29
CA SER A 523 8.90 -11.48 -5.40
C SER A 523 7.50 -11.23 -4.85
N ALA A 524 7.35 -11.33 -3.51
CA ALA A 524 6.14 -10.93 -2.81
C ALA A 524 5.88 -9.41 -2.90
N ASN A 525 6.93 -8.60 -3.03
CA ASN A 525 6.77 -7.17 -3.30
C ASN A 525 6.53 -6.95 -4.80
N LYS A 526 5.28 -7.11 -5.22
CA LYS A 526 4.82 -6.96 -6.61
C LYS A 526 4.94 -5.54 -7.17
N ARG A 527 5.11 -4.53 -6.32
CA ARG A 527 5.32 -3.12 -6.72
C ARG A 527 6.79 -2.78 -6.99
N ASP A 528 7.73 -3.60 -6.54
CA ASP A 528 9.15 -3.41 -6.87
C ASP A 528 9.42 -3.90 -8.30
N SER A 529 8.96 -3.12 -9.29
CA SER A 529 9.04 -3.49 -10.71
C SER A 529 10.48 -3.52 -11.24
N LEU A 530 11.46 -3.05 -10.47
CA LEU A 530 12.88 -3.14 -10.81
C LEU A 530 13.52 -4.47 -10.37
N ASN A 531 12.79 -5.26 -9.59
CA ASN A 531 13.23 -6.59 -9.17
C ASN A 531 13.24 -7.55 -10.38
N GLY A 532 14.27 -8.39 -10.48
CA GLY A 532 14.43 -9.36 -11.57
C GLY A 532 13.69 -10.68 -11.37
N ALA A 533 12.85 -10.81 -10.34
CA ALA A 533 12.08 -12.03 -10.08
C ALA A 533 11.12 -12.37 -11.23
N GLY A 534 10.82 -13.66 -11.39
CA GLY A 534 10.11 -14.20 -12.54
C GLY A 534 8.71 -13.63 -12.73
N ASN A 535 7.97 -13.40 -11.64
CA ASN A 535 6.67 -12.74 -11.68
C ASN A 535 6.78 -11.27 -12.15
N ILE A 536 7.83 -10.56 -11.75
CA ILE A 536 8.06 -9.19 -12.18
C ILE A 536 8.44 -9.15 -13.67
N VAL A 537 9.31 -10.07 -14.09
CA VAL A 537 9.70 -10.27 -15.49
C VAL A 537 8.48 -10.57 -16.35
N SER A 538 7.60 -11.47 -15.91
CA SER A 538 6.40 -11.83 -16.67
C SER A 538 5.51 -10.61 -16.88
N LEU A 539 5.16 -9.86 -15.84
CA LEU A 539 4.24 -8.72 -16.00
C LEU A 539 4.84 -7.61 -16.88
N HIS A 540 6.16 -7.36 -16.83
CA HIS A 540 6.82 -6.48 -17.80
C HIS A 540 6.66 -6.96 -19.24
N LEU A 541 6.88 -8.25 -19.51
CA LEU A 541 6.72 -8.80 -20.86
C LEU A 541 5.28 -8.73 -21.37
N LEU A 542 4.28 -8.88 -20.48
CA LEU A 542 2.87 -8.67 -20.82
C LEU A 542 2.63 -7.23 -21.25
N VAL A 543 2.99 -6.25 -20.40
CA VAL A 543 2.71 -4.83 -20.62
C VAL A 543 3.49 -4.29 -21.83
N ASP A 544 4.74 -4.71 -22.01
CA ASP A 544 5.55 -4.33 -23.17
C ASP A 544 5.04 -4.98 -24.46
N GLY A 545 4.59 -6.24 -24.41
CA GLY A 545 4.03 -6.95 -25.56
C GLY A 545 2.80 -6.25 -26.12
N LEU A 546 1.92 -5.75 -25.24
CA LEU A 546 0.73 -4.96 -25.62
C LEU A 546 1.09 -3.68 -26.39
N GLN A 547 2.22 -3.06 -26.07
CA GLN A 547 2.70 -1.83 -26.74
C GLN A 547 3.32 -2.11 -28.12
N LEU A 548 3.78 -3.35 -28.36
CA LEU A 548 4.46 -3.75 -29.60
C LEU A 548 3.52 -4.39 -30.62
N GLN A 549 2.48 -5.09 -30.16
CA GLN A 549 1.60 -5.83 -31.04
C GLN A 549 0.79 -4.92 -31.97
N PRO A 550 0.47 -5.37 -33.20
CA PRO A 550 -0.30 -4.57 -34.13
C PRO A 550 -1.75 -4.42 -33.69
N CYS A 551 -2.47 -3.48 -34.31
CA CYS A 551 -3.91 -3.37 -34.17
C CYS A 551 -4.61 -4.64 -34.69
N ASN A 552 -5.57 -5.17 -33.92
CA ASN A 552 -6.25 -6.44 -34.16
C ASN A 552 -5.26 -7.61 -34.38
N PRO A 553 -4.40 -7.90 -33.39
CA PRO A 553 -3.37 -8.91 -33.53
C PRO A 553 -3.98 -10.32 -33.67
N THR A 554 -3.29 -11.17 -34.43
CA THR A 554 -3.47 -12.62 -34.34
C THR A 554 -2.72 -13.16 -33.12
N VAL A 555 -3.03 -14.38 -32.67
CA VAL A 555 -2.30 -15.00 -31.55
C VAL A 555 -0.80 -15.17 -31.87
N ILE A 556 -0.46 -15.40 -33.14
CA ILE A 556 0.93 -15.45 -33.61
C ILE A 556 1.61 -14.07 -33.48
N ALA A 557 0.93 -13.00 -33.89
CA ALA A 557 1.49 -11.64 -33.77
C ALA A 557 1.68 -11.22 -32.30
N ALA A 558 0.74 -11.57 -31.42
CA ALA A 558 0.86 -11.33 -29.98
C ALA A 558 2.03 -12.11 -29.37
N ARG A 559 2.20 -13.39 -29.72
CA ARG A 559 3.37 -14.20 -29.33
C ARG A 559 4.69 -13.52 -29.73
N ASP A 560 4.79 -13.14 -31.00
CA ASP A 560 6.00 -12.53 -31.54
C ASP A 560 6.29 -11.17 -30.87
N ALA A 561 5.24 -10.41 -30.52
CA ALA A 561 5.37 -9.16 -29.76
C ALA A 561 5.91 -9.39 -28.34
N VAL A 562 5.47 -10.43 -27.63
CA VAL A 562 6.01 -10.81 -26.31
C VAL A 562 7.50 -11.21 -26.41
N ILE A 563 7.87 -11.98 -27.43
CA ILE A 563 9.27 -12.35 -27.65
C ILE A 563 10.12 -11.12 -27.99
N GLN A 564 9.57 -10.17 -28.76
CA GLN A 564 10.23 -8.91 -29.06
C GLN A 564 10.34 -8.00 -27.83
N ALA A 565 9.36 -8.02 -26.92
CA ALA A 565 9.45 -7.33 -25.64
C ALA A 565 10.63 -7.83 -24.82
N ASP A 566 10.86 -9.15 -24.77
CA ASP A 566 12.03 -9.74 -24.13
C ASP A 566 13.35 -9.30 -24.78
N ALA A 567 13.38 -9.26 -26.10
CA ALA A 567 14.54 -8.74 -26.84
C ALA A 567 14.83 -7.27 -26.50
N ASN A 568 13.79 -6.44 -26.37
CA ASN A 568 13.93 -5.01 -26.07
C ASN A 568 14.35 -4.74 -24.62
N ARG A 569 13.72 -5.40 -23.64
CA ARG A 569 13.93 -5.12 -22.22
C ARG A 569 15.07 -5.92 -21.60
N TYR A 570 15.16 -7.20 -21.95
CA TYR A 570 16.07 -8.15 -21.31
C TYR A 570 17.12 -8.71 -22.27
N ASN A 571 17.33 -8.06 -23.43
CA ASN A 571 18.27 -8.48 -24.46
C ASN A 571 18.06 -9.94 -24.93
N GLY A 572 16.81 -10.44 -24.87
CA GLY A 572 16.45 -11.78 -25.33
C GLY A 572 16.80 -12.91 -24.35
N ALA A 573 17.10 -12.58 -23.09
CA ALA A 573 17.53 -13.56 -22.08
C ALA A 573 16.50 -14.66 -21.76
N ASN A 574 15.23 -14.45 -22.13
CA ASN A 574 14.13 -15.37 -21.86
C ASN A 574 13.55 -16.01 -23.12
N ARG A 575 14.06 -15.67 -24.31
CA ARG A 575 13.55 -16.15 -25.60
C ARG A 575 13.26 -17.66 -25.63
N CYS A 576 14.17 -18.51 -25.17
CA CYS A 576 13.96 -19.97 -25.19
C CYS A 576 12.93 -20.46 -24.16
N LEU A 577 12.76 -19.77 -23.02
CA LEU A 577 11.67 -20.08 -22.09
C LEU A 577 10.31 -19.72 -22.69
N LEU A 578 10.21 -18.55 -23.31
CA LEU A 578 9.00 -18.10 -23.98
C LEU A 578 8.59 -19.08 -25.10
N TRP A 579 9.54 -19.45 -25.96
CA TRP A 579 9.29 -20.48 -26.98
C TRP A 579 8.88 -21.82 -26.37
N THR A 580 9.48 -22.23 -25.26
CA THR A 580 9.12 -23.48 -24.56
C THR A 580 7.65 -23.46 -24.13
N ALA A 581 7.20 -22.38 -23.49
CA ALA A 581 5.81 -22.22 -23.08
C ALA A 581 4.83 -22.24 -24.27
N PHE A 582 5.11 -21.44 -25.30
CA PHE A 582 4.24 -21.38 -26.49
C PHE A 582 4.20 -22.70 -27.25
N ALA A 583 5.36 -23.32 -27.49
CA ALA A 583 5.46 -24.60 -28.19
C ALA A 583 4.75 -25.71 -27.41
N LYS A 584 4.87 -25.77 -26.07
CA LYS A 584 4.16 -26.75 -25.23
C LYS A 584 2.63 -26.70 -25.46
N ARG A 585 2.10 -25.51 -25.73
CA ARG A 585 0.67 -25.27 -26.02
C ARG A 585 0.36 -25.19 -27.52
N GLY A 586 1.23 -25.70 -28.40
CA GLY A 586 0.97 -25.80 -29.84
C GLY A 586 1.17 -24.52 -30.65
N LEU A 587 1.75 -23.46 -30.06
CA LEU A 587 2.04 -22.19 -30.72
C LEU A 587 3.54 -22.04 -31.06
N GLY A 588 4.16 -23.10 -31.53
CA GLY A 588 5.57 -23.18 -31.92
C GLY A 588 5.96 -22.35 -33.14
N SER A 589 7.25 -22.39 -33.47
CA SER A 589 7.89 -21.52 -34.48
C SER A 589 7.35 -21.67 -35.90
N LYS A 590 6.67 -22.78 -36.22
CA LYS A 590 6.05 -23.05 -37.52
C LYS A 590 4.52 -22.97 -37.48
N ALA A 591 3.94 -22.52 -36.37
CA ALA A 591 2.50 -22.27 -36.27
C ALA A 591 2.06 -21.26 -37.35
N THR A 592 0.88 -21.50 -37.93
CA THR A 592 0.29 -20.64 -38.97
C THR A 592 -1.13 -20.22 -38.58
N THR A 593 -1.70 -19.24 -39.29
CA THR A 593 -3.10 -18.79 -39.08
C THR A 593 -4.15 -19.85 -39.42
N ALA A 594 -3.75 -21.01 -39.94
CA ALA A 594 -4.62 -22.18 -40.06
C ALA A 594 -4.92 -22.85 -38.70
N LYS A 595 -4.25 -22.42 -37.62
CA LYS A 595 -4.50 -22.85 -36.24
C LYS A 595 -4.35 -24.36 -36.04
N PHE A 596 -3.36 -24.95 -36.69
CA PHE A 596 -2.92 -26.30 -36.33
C PHE A 596 -1.82 -26.19 -35.28
N ASP A 597 -1.81 -27.12 -34.33
CA ASP A 597 -0.75 -27.19 -33.33
C ASP A 597 0.60 -27.41 -34.00
N ASP A 598 1.56 -26.57 -33.63
CA ASP A 598 2.98 -26.76 -33.91
C ASP A 598 3.73 -26.75 -32.58
N PHE A 599 4.51 -27.80 -32.35
CA PHE A 599 5.32 -27.95 -31.14
C PHE A 599 6.82 -27.67 -31.42
N THR A 600 7.13 -27.09 -32.59
CA THR A 600 8.52 -26.89 -33.03
C THR A 600 9.18 -25.74 -32.29
N MET A 601 10.29 -26.01 -31.61
CA MET A 601 11.19 -25.01 -31.05
C MET A 601 12.14 -24.43 -32.12
N PRO A 602 12.57 -23.16 -32.01
CA PRO A 602 13.70 -22.65 -32.80
C PRO A 602 14.97 -23.49 -32.57
N GLU A 603 15.81 -23.68 -33.60
CA GLU A 603 17.01 -24.53 -33.52
C GLU A 603 18.10 -24.02 -32.56
N ASP A 604 18.06 -22.73 -32.23
CA ASP A 604 18.97 -22.07 -31.28
C ASP A 604 18.46 -22.11 -29.83
N CYS A 605 17.37 -22.83 -29.61
CA CYS A 605 16.85 -23.31 -28.34
C CYS A 605 16.90 -24.86 -28.36
#